data_AF-A0A418GFU0-F1
#
_entry.id   AF-A0A418GFU0-F1
#
_cell.length_a   1.000
_cell.length_b   1.000
_cell.length_c   1.000
_cell.angle_alpha   90.00
_cell.angle_beta   90.00
_cell.angle_gamma   90.00
#
_symmetry.space_group_name_H-M   'P 1'
#
loop_
_entity.id
_entity.type
_entity.pdbx_description
1 polymer ?
#
loop_
_entity_poly.entity_id
_entity_poly.type
_entity_poly.pdbx_seq_one_letter_code
_entity_poly.pdbx_strand_id
1 'polypeptide(L)'
;RSADFEHPRKGASGWWEWKPHKRHLEGLFTAGKVMVIERRNFQRVYDLTHRVMPDWDDERDLVSQAEAEIIMLDNSARSLGIFREQWLADYYRLKRPALAAWREARAEQQQIIAVHVEKLGNLWLHADLLPLLERALAGKLTATHSAVLSPFDPVVWDRKRAEQLFDFSYRLECYIPAPKRQYGYFVLPLLHRGQLVGRMDAKMHRQTGILEVISLW
;
A
#
# COMPACT_ATOMS: atom_id res chain seq x y z
N ARG A 1 9.52 10.43 21.14
CA ARG A 1 8.76 11.00 19.97
C ARG A 1 9.55 12.16 19.40
N SER A 2 9.30 12.56 18.14
CA SER A 2 9.89 13.79 17.58
C SER A 2 9.58 15.03 18.42
N ALA A 3 8.37 15.12 18.99
CA ALA A 3 7.97 16.26 19.81
C ALA A 3 8.70 16.37 21.16
N ASP A 4 9.41 15.33 21.60
CA ASP A 4 10.14 15.32 22.88
C ASP A 4 11.53 15.99 22.77
N PHE A 5 11.96 16.38 21.56
CA PHE A 5 13.22 17.07 21.32
C PHE A 5 12.98 18.58 21.26
N GLU A 6 13.75 19.33 22.04
CA GLU A 6 13.78 20.79 21.96
C GLU A 6 14.25 21.25 20.58
N HIS A 7 13.65 22.32 20.07
CA HIS A 7 14.06 22.93 18.81
C HIS A 7 14.11 24.46 18.97
N PRO A 8 15.28 25.10 18.82
CA PRO A 8 15.49 26.50 19.21
C PRO A 8 14.78 27.51 18.31
N ARG A 9 14.25 27.08 17.15
CA ARG A 9 13.52 27.94 16.20
C ARG A 9 12.10 27.45 15.99
N LYS A 10 11.13 28.37 15.91
CA LYS A 10 9.80 28.07 15.33
C LYS A 10 10.00 27.90 13.81
N GLY A 11 9.98 26.65 13.34
CA GLY A 11 10.06 26.34 11.91
C GLY A 11 8.80 26.77 11.14
N ALA A 12 8.85 26.73 9.81
CA ALA A 12 7.70 26.98 8.97
C ALA A 12 6.57 25.96 9.25
N SER A 13 5.32 26.42 9.20
CA SER A 13 4.15 25.56 9.32
C SER A 13 3.77 24.99 7.95
N GLY A 14 3.78 23.68 7.81
CA GLY A 14 3.36 23.02 6.58
C GLY A 14 3.41 21.50 6.72
N TRP A 15 2.60 20.80 5.92
CA TRP A 15 2.55 19.32 5.95
C TRP A 15 3.93 18.68 5.64
N TRP A 16 4.75 19.38 4.86
CA TRP A 16 6.06 18.94 4.39
C TRP A 16 7.24 19.50 5.20
N GLU A 17 6.99 20.36 6.19
CA GLU A 17 8.03 21.02 6.98
C GLU A 17 8.47 20.13 8.15
N TRP A 18 9.35 19.17 7.86
CA TRP A 18 9.84 18.24 8.87
C TRP A 18 10.97 18.85 9.70
N LYS A 19 10.78 18.89 11.02
CA LYS A 19 11.82 19.29 11.98
C LYS A 19 13.06 18.37 11.87
N PRO A 20 14.27 18.88 12.11
CA PRO A 20 15.52 18.10 12.02
C PRO A 20 15.47 16.77 12.79
N HIS A 21 14.98 16.76 14.03
CA HIS A 21 14.87 15.54 14.82
C HIS A 21 13.93 14.49 14.20
N LYS A 22 12.88 14.90 13.47
CA LYS A 22 11.99 13.97 12.76
C LYS A 22 12.77 13.30 11.63
N ARG A 23 13.55 14.07 10.87
CA ARG A 23 14.41 13.52 9.80
C ARG A 23 15.42 12.51 10.34
N HIS A 24 16.05 12.79 11.48
CA HIS A 24 16.99 11.86 12.12
C HIS A 24 16.29 10.59 12.61
N LEU A 25 15.13 10.70 13.26
CA LEU A 25 14.35 9.53 13.68
C LEU A 25 13.89 8.67 12.51
N GLU A 26 13.45 9.26 11.39
CA GLU A 26 13.12 8.50 10.17
C GLU A 26 14.36 7.79 9.60
N GLY A 27 15.53 8.44 9.64
CA GLY A 27 16.80 7.83 9.26
C GLY A 27 17.18 6.65 10.15
N LEU A 28 17.11 6.81 11.47
CA LEU A 28 17.37 5.75 12.44
C LEU A 28 16.38 4.59 12.30
N PHE A 29 15.11 4.89 12.02
CA PHE A 29 14.08 3.88 11.76
C PHE A 29 14.37 3.11 10.48
N THR A 30 14.74 3.81 9.41
CA THR A 30 15.13 3.20 8.13
C THR A 30 16.38 2.33 8.28
N ALA A 31 17.33 2.73 9.12
CA ALA A 31 18.55 2.00 9.42
C ALA A 31 18.36 0.90 10.49
N GLY A 32 17.12 0.63 10.93
CA GLY A 32 16.83 -0.41 11.92
C GLY A 32 17.42 -0.16 13.31
N LYS A 33 17.78 1.09 13.66
CA LYS A 33 18.34 1.43 14.99
C LYS A 33 17.28 1.78 16.02
N VAL A 34 16.09 2.14 15.57
CA VAL A 34 14.90 2.35 16.40
C VAL A 34 13.69 1.73 15.73
N MET A 35 12.69 1.34 16.52
CA MET A 35 11.43 0.74 16.06
C MET A 35 10.23 1.55 16.54
N VAL A 36 9.13 1.52 15.79
CA VAL A 36 7.87 2.17 16.19
C VAL A 36 7.08 1.21 17.09
N ILE A 37 6.99 1.53 18.39
CA ILE A 37 6.28 0.69 19.36
C ILE A 37 4.79 1.04 19.49
N GLU A 38 4.42 2.29 19.23
CA GLU A 38 3.03 2.74 19.26
C GLU A 38 2.87 4.08 18.54
N ARG A 39 1.62 4.57 18.48
CA ARG A 39 1.29 5.92 18.01
C ARG A 39 0.47 6.66 19.05
N ARG A 40 0.92 7.84 19.46
CA ARG A 40 0.18 8.76 20.36
C ARG A 40 -0.17 10.02 19.58
N ASN A 41 -1.47 10.32 19.43
CA ASN A 41 -1.95 11.48 18.67
C ASN A 41 -1.31 11.57 17.27
N PHE A 42 -1.32 10.46 16.51
CA PHE A 42 -0.68 10.31 15.19
C PHE A 42 0.85 10.47 15.16
N GLN A 43 1.52 10.65 16.29
CA GLN A 43 2.98 10.68 16.37
C GLN A 43 3.52 9.30 16.70
N ARG A 44 4.55 8.87 15.94
CA ARG A 44 5.29 7.65 16.25
C ARG A 44 6.05 7.80 17.57
N VAL A 45 5.89 6.82 18.45
CA VAL A 45 6.75 6.61 19.61
C VAL A 45 7.81 5.59 19.20
N TYR A 46 9.07 5.93 19.40
CA TYR A 46 10.20 5.11 19.02
C TYR A 46 10.87 4.55 20.26
N ASP A 47 11.38 3.32 20.16
CA ASP A 47 12.30 2.72 21.14
C ASP A 47 13.48 2.07 20.39
N LEU A 48 14.55 1.73 21.11
CA LEU A 48 15.74 1.08 20.56
C LEU A 48 15.39 -0.33 20.07
N THR A 49 15.92 -0.72 18.91
CA THR A 49 15.61 -2.01 18.30
C THR A 49 15.86 -3.19 19.23
N HIS A 50 16.99 -3.21 19.96
CA HIS A 50 17.32 -4.30 20.90
C HIS A 50 16.39 -4.39 22.12
N ARG A 51 15.57 -3.37 22.40
CA ARG A 51 14.54 -3.45 23.46
C ARG A 51 13.22 -4.01 22.93
N VAL A 52 12.95 -3.75 21.65
CA VAL A 52 11.72 -4.19 20.97
C VAL A 52 11.87 -5.60 20.43
N MET A 53 13.07 -5.95 19.95
CA MET A 53 13.44 -7.24 19.39
C MET A 53 14.75 -7.70 20.06
N PRO A 54 14.70 -8.15 21.33
CA PRO A 54 15.89 -8.48 22.10
C PRO A 54 16.69 -9.65 21.54
N ASP A 55 16.02 -10.55 20.81
CA ASP A 55 16.64 -11.74 20.24
C ASP A 55 17.13 -11.54 18.79
N TRP A 56 16.91 -10.36 18.20
CA TRP A 56 17.31 -10.06 16.83
C TRP A 56 18.83 -9.86 16.72
N ASP A 57 19.43 -10.52 15.74
CA ASP A 57 20.85 -10.43 15.44
C ASP A 57 21.04 -10.10 13.96
N ASP A 58 21.64 -8.95 13.64
CA ASP A 58 21.87 -8.53 12.25
C ASP A 58 22.78 -9.51 11.49
N GLU A 59 23.69 -10.24 12.14
CA GLU A 59 24.56 -11.21 11.45
C GLU A 59 23.82 -12.49 11.05
N ARG A 60 22.76 -12.84 11.79
CA ARG A 60 21.98 -14.07 11.59
C ARG A 60 20.68 -13.83 10.84
N ASP A 61 19.97 -12.75 11.15
CA ASP A 61 18.59 -12.53 10.76
C ASP A 61 18.43 -11.50 9.63
N LEU A 62 19.43 -10.61 9.43
CA LEU A 62 19.38 -9.63 8.36
C LEU A 62 19.69 -10.29 7.01
N VAL A 63 18.75 -10.18 6.08
CA VAL A 63 18.95 -10.60 4.70
C VAL A 63 19.68 -9.53 3.90
N SER A 64 20.39 -9.94 2.86
CA SER A 64 20.98 -8.98 1.92
C SER A 64 19.90 -8.16 1.22
N GLN A 65 20.27 -6.99 0.69
CA GLN A 65 19.32 -6.15 -0.06
C GLN A 65 18.71 -6.92 -1.24
N ALA A 66 19.50 -7.71 -1.96
CA ALA A 66 19.03 -8.47 -3.11
C ALA A 66 17.99 -9.53 -2.70
N GLU A 67 18.23 -10.25 -1.59
CA GLU A 67 17.27 -11.22 -1.05
C GLU A 67 16.00 -10.53 -0.54
N ALA A 68 16.12 -9.40 0.15
CA ALA A 68 14.97 -8.61 0.59
C ALA A 68 14.09 -8.18 -0.58
N GLU A 69 14.70 -7.68 -1.67
CA GLU A 69 13.99 -7.29 -2.89
C GLU A 69 13.27 -8.49 -3.53
N ILE A 70 13.91 -9.66 -3.59
CA ILE A 70 13.29 -10.89 -4.08
C ILE A 70 12.07 -11.27 -3.24
N ILE A 71 12.20 -11.29 -1.91
CA ILE A 71 11.10 -11.57 -0.98
C ILE A 71 9.96 -10.57 -1.17
N MET A 72 10.27 -9.28 -1.32
CA MET A 72 9.27 -8.25 -1.57
C MET A 72 8.55 -8.46 -2.91
N LEU A 73 9.26 -8.82 -3.98
CA LEU A 73 8.65 -9.13 -5.28
C LEU A 73 7.75 -10.37 -5.21
N ASP A 74 8.17 -11.42 -4.51
CA ASP A 74 7.36 -12.62 -4.28
C ASP A 74 6.07 -12.28 -3.52
N ASN A 75 6.18 -11.48 -2.45
CA ASN A 75 5.04 -11.00 -1.68
C ASN A 75 4.09 -10.14 -2.52
N SER A 76 4.62 -9.27 -3.38
CA SER A 76 3.84 -8.47 -4.33
C SER A 76 3.08 -9.37 -5.31
N ALA A 77 3.76 -10.35 -5.91
CA ALA A 77 3.18 -11.25 -6.89
C ALA A 77 2.02 -12.05 -6.28
N ARG A 78 2.23 -12.62 -5.09
CA ARG A 78 1.20 -13.34 -4.35
C ARG A 78 0.01 -12.44 -3.99
N SER A 79 0.28 -11.22 -3.53
CA SER A 79 -0.76 -10.28 -3.08
C SER A 79 -1.60 -9.70 -4.22
N LEU A 80 -0.99 -9.44 -5.37
CA LEU A 80 -1.70 -8.97 -6.57
C LEU A 80 -2.43 -10.10 -7.30
N GLY A 81 -1.89 -11.31 -7.20
CA GLY A 81 -2.43 -12.53 -7.77
C GLY A 81 -2.22 -12.64 -9.28
N ILE A 82 -2.90 -11.79 -10.04
CA ILE A 82 -2.61 -11.55 -11.46
C ILE A 82 -1.87 -10.22 -11.61
N PHE A 83 -0.79 -10.22 -12.39
CA PHE A 83 0.07 -9.04 -12.46
C PHE A 83 0.83 -8.90 -13.77
N ARG A 84 1.26 -7.66 -14.03
CA ARG A 84 2.39 -7.34 -14.89
C ARG A 84 3.62 -7.10 -14.03
N GLU A 85 4.81 -7.41 -14.54
CA GLU A 85 6.07 -7.26 -13.80
C GLU A 85 6.26 -5.84 -13.25
N GLN A 86 5.91 -4.82 -14.05
CA GLN A 86 6.02 -3.42 -13.65
C GLN A 86 5.13 -3.04 -12.45
N TRP A 87 4.12 -3.84 -12.11
CA TRP A 87 3.27 -3.59 -10.94
C TRP A 87 3.93 -4.04 -9.64
N LEU A 88 4.85 -5.02 -9.70
CA LEU A 88 5.45 -5.62 -8.51
C LEU A 88 6.35 -4.65 -7.76
N ALA A 89 7.17 -3.90 -8.50
CA ALA A 89 8.15 -2.98 -7.93
C ALA A 89 7.48 -1.85 -7.16
N ASP A 90 6.36 -1.34 -7.65
CA ASP A 90 5.71 -0.19 -7.01
C ASP A 90 5.15 -0.55 -5.64
N TYR A 91 4.65 -1.78 -5.45
CA TYR A 91 3.97 -2.23 -4.23
C TYR A 91 4.76 -1.93 -2.94
N TYR A 92 6.08 -2.16 -2.97
CA TYR A 92 7.03 -1.80 -1.90
C TYR A 92 7.88 -0.56 -2.23
N ARG A 93 7.56 0.15 -3.31
CA ARG A 93 8.31 1.32 -3.84
C ARG A 93 9.78 1.00 -4.13
N LEU A 94 10.04 -0.21 -4.63
CA LEU A 94 11.37 -0.68 -5.00
C LEU A 94 11.94 0.17 -6.15
N LYS A 95 13.21 0.56 -6.02
CA LYS A 95 13.91 1.36 -7.03
C LYS A 95 14.68 0.46 -7.98
N ARG A 96 14.15 0.28 -9.20
CA ARG A 96 14.81 -0.46 -10.29
C ARG A 96 15.23 -1.91 -9.92
N PRO A 97 14.32 -2.72 -9.34
CA PRO A 97 14.64 -4.13 -9.06
C PRO A 97 14.86 -4.92 -10.37
N ALA A 98 15.57 -6.05 -10.29
CA ALA A 98 15.87 -6.93 -11.41
C ALA A 98 14.66 -7.79 -11.85
N LEU A 99 13.60 -7.15 -12.34
CA LEU A 99 12.30 -7.79 -12.64
C LEU A 99 12.39 -8.94 -13.65
N ALA A 100 13.19 -8.77 -14.72
CA ALA A 100 13.32 -9.80 -15.77
C ALA A 100 13.96 -11.08 -15.23
N ALA A 101 15.07 -10.94 -14.50
CA ALA A 101 15.76 -12.06 -13.87
C ALA A 101 14.87 -12.74 -12.81
N TRP A 102 14.16 -11.96 -12.00
CA TRP A 102 13.19 -12.49 -11.04
C TRP A 102 12.10 -13.32 -11.75
N ARG A 103 11.48 -12.78 -12.81
CA ARG A 103 10.44 -13.48 -13.57
C ARG A 103 10.95 -14.78 -14.15
N GLU A 104 12.10 -14.75 -14.82
CA GLU A 104 12.67 -15.93 -15.48
C GLU A 104 12.91 -17.05 -14.46
N ALA A 105 13.54 -16.74 -13.33
CA ALA A 105 13.75 -17.70 -12.24
C ALA A 105 12.42 -18.26 -11.70
N ARG A 106 11.41 -17.41 -11.46
CA ARG A 106 10.12 -17.84 -10.92
C ARG A 106 9.27 -18.64 -11.91
N ALA A 107 9.38 -18.31 -13.20
CA ALA A 107 8.71 -19.07 -14.26
C ALA A 107 9.35 -20.45 -14.43
N GLU A 108 10.69 -20.54 -14.41
CA GLU A 108 11.41 -21.82 -14.43
C GLU A 108 11.05 -22.70 -13.23
N GLN A 109 10.91 -22.09 -12.05
CA GLN A 109 10.48 -22.75 -10.81
C GLN A 109 8.97 -23.04 -10.77
N GLN A 110 8.21 -22.68 -11.81
CA GLN A 110 6.75 -22.82 -11.89
C GLN A 110 5.99 -22.13 -10.75
N GLN A 111 6.58 -21.11 -10.14
CA GLN A 111 5.96 -20.29 -9.09
C GLN A 111 5.05 -19.20 -9.67
N ILE A 112 5.22 -18.89 -10.95
CA ILE A 112 4.34 -18.01 -11.72
C ILE A 112 3.96 -18.69 -13.04
N ILE A 113 2.74 -18.44 -13.50
CA ILE A 113 2.15 -19.09 -14.67
C ILE A 113 1.73 -18.00 -15.65
N ALA A 114 2.12 -18.14 -16.92
CA ALA A 114 1.70 -17.21 -17.96
C ALA A 114 0.19 -17.37 -18.20
N VAL A 115 -0.54 -16.26 -18.22
CA VAL A 115 -1.98 -16.24 -18.48
C VAL A 115 -2.32 -15.12 -19.46
N HIS A 116 -3.43 -15.29 -20.18
CA HIS A 116 -3.97 -14.26 -21.07
C HIS A 116 -5.33 -13.80 -20.54
N VAL A 117 -5.50 -12.49 -20.40
CA VAL A 117 -6.77 -11.87 -19.99
C VAL A 117 -7.24 -10.98 -21.13
N GLU A 118 -8.44 -11.24 -21.64
CA GLU A 118 -9.00 -10.64 -22.86
C GLU A 118 -8.76 -9.12 -23.00
N LYS A 119 -9.01 -8.34 -21.94
CA LYS A 119 -8.86 -6.87 -21.96
C LYS A 119 -7.48 -6.35 -21.53
N LEU A 120 -6.65 -7.21 -20.94
CA LEU A 120 -5.37 -6.81 -20.34
C LEU A 120 -4.14 -7.39 -21.05
N GLY A 121 -4.35 -8.36 -21.93
CA GLY A 121 -3.32 -9.09 -22.66
C GLY A 121 -2.61 -10.12 -21.79
N ASN A 122 -1.33 -10.32 -22.07
CA ASN A 122 -0.49 -11.28 -21.39
C ASN A 122 -0.11 -10.78 -19.98
N LEU A 123 -0.28 -11.66 -19.00
CA LEU A 123 -0.04 -11.43 -17.59
C LEU A 123 0.62 -12.67 -16.97
N TRP A 124 1.01 -12.54 -15.71
CA TRP A 124 1.43 -13.64 -14.87
C TRP A 124 0.42 -13.87 -13.74
N LEU A 125 0.22 -15.12 -13.38
CA LEU A 125 -0.55 -15.57 -12.23
C LEU A 125 0.41 -16.21 -11.22
N HIS A 126 0.31 -15.83 -9.95
CA HIS A 126 1.02 -16.53 -8.87
C HIS A 126 0.45 -17.96 -8.70
N ALA A 127 1.32 -18.98 -8.63
CA ALA A 127 0.93 -20.39 -8.64
C ALA A 127 -0.05 -20.77 -7.51
N ASP A 128 0.12 -20.21 -6.30
CA ASP A 128 -0.81 -20.41 -5.16
C ASP A 128 -2.29 -20.11 -5.51
N LEU A 129 -2.55 -19.27 -6.52
CA LEU A 129 -3.89 -18.86 -6.91
C LEU A 129 -4.43 -19.62 -8.13
N LEU A 130 -3.68 -20.59 -8.66
CA LEU A 130 -4.14 -21.44 -9.76
C LEU A 130 -5.49 -22.11 -9.47
N PRO A 131 -5.76 -22.66 -8.26
CA PRO A 131 -7.08 -23.23 -7.94
C PRO A 131 -8.23 -22.20 -8.01
N LEU A 132 -7.94 -20.92 -7.82
CA LEU A 132 -8.95 -19.86 -7.95
C LEU A 132 -9.22 -19.51 -9.42
N LEU A 133 -8.23 -19.64 -10.31
CA LEU A 133 -8.41 -19.42 -11.74
C LEU A 133 -9.41 -20.43 -12.33
N GLU A 134 -9.30 -21.71 -11.99
CA GLU A 134 -10.25 -22.73 -12.44
C GLU A 134 -11.68 -22.41 -12.00
N ARG A 135 -11.85 -21.95 -10.76
CA ARG A 135 -13.13 -21.49 -10.25
C ARG A 135 -13.63 -20.24 -10.97
N ALA A 136 -12.75 -19.30 -11.30
CA ALA A 136 -13.11 -18.09 -12.04
C ALA A 136 -13.62 -18.42 -13.44
N LEU A 137 -12.93 -19.30 -14.16
CA LEU A 137 -13.32 -19.78 -15.49
C LEU A 137 -14.67 -20.53 -15.45
N ALA A 138 -14.94 -21.26 -14.37
CA ALA A 138 -16.22 -21.92 -14.15
C ALA A 138 -17.35 -20.98 -13.65
N GLY A 139 -17.09 -19.68 -13.49
CA GLY A 139 -18.06 -18.73 -12.93
C GLY A 139 -18.39 -18.94 -11.45
N LYS A 140 -17.54 -19.67 -10.71
CA LYS A 140 -17.72 -20.07 -9.30
C LYS A 140 -16.87 -19.27 -8.31
N LEU A 141 -16.18 -18.24 -8.78
CA LEU A 141 -15.45 -17.31 -7.93
C LEU A 141 -16.36 -16.14 -7.57
N THR A 142 -16.92 -16.17 -6.36
CA THR A 142 -17.83 -15.13 -5.88
C THR A 142 -17.15 -14.27 -4.83
N ALA A 143 -17.03 -12.97 -5.12
CA ALA A 143 -16.56 -12.01 -4.13
C ALA A 143 -17.69 -11.64 -3.16
N THR A 144 -17.43 -11.74 -1.86
CA THR A 144 -18.44 -11.53 -0.81
C THR A 144 -18.22 -10.26 0.01
N HIS A 145 -17.00 -9.72 -0.01
CA HIS A 145 -16.60 -8.63 0.86
C HIS A 145 -17.05 -7.27 0.34
N SER A 146 -17.48 -6.40 1.26
CA SER A 146 -17.79 -5.00 1.00
C SER A 146 -17.10 -4.14 2.05
N ALA A 147 -16.49 -3.04 1.63
CA ALA A 147 -15.69 -2.19 2.49
C ALA A 147 -15.65 -0.75 1.96
N VAL A 148 -15.51 0.20 2.89
CA VAL A 148 -15.09 1.57 2.57
C VAL A 148 -13.57 1.56 2.54
N LEU A 149 -12.98 1.78 1.37
CA LEU A 149 -11.55 1.70 1.18
C LEU A 149 -10.85 3.00 1.60
N SER A 150 -9.68 2.84 2.19
CA SER A 150 -8.74 3.96 2.34
C SER A 150 -8.30 4.45 0.96
N PRO A 151 -8.03 5.77 0.78
CA PRO A 151 -7.38 6.28 -0.44
C PRO A 151 -6.03 5.63 -0.76
N PHE A 152 -5.44 4.99 0.25
CA PHE A 152 -4.14 4.32 0.19
C PHE A 152 -4.26 2.79 0.15
N ASP A 153 -5.47 2.27 -0.04
CA ASP A 153 -5.69 0.83 -0.13
C ASP A 153 -5.03 0.23 -1.40
N PRO A 154 -4.39 -0.96 -1.31
CA PRO A 154 -3.76 -1.64 -2.44
C PRO A 154 -4.64 -1.85 -3.68
N VAL A 155 -5.97 -1.82 -3.54
CA VAL A 155 -6.91 -1.91 -4.66
C VAL A 155 -6.92 -0.65 -5.53
N VAL A 156 -6.75 0.54 -4.94
CA VAL A 156 -7.02 1.85 -5.60
C VAL A 156 -5.83 2.80 -5.65
N TRP A 157 -4.80 2.57 -4.84
CA TRP A 157 -3.62 3.44 -4.78
C TRP A 157 -2.83 3.49 -6.11
N ASP A 158 -2.74 2.38 -6.85
CA ASP A 158 -2.31 2.35 -8.26
C ASP A 158 -3.51 2.67 -9.15
N ARG A 159 -3.58 3.93 -9.56
CA ARG A 159 -4.69 4.48 -10.34
C ARG A 159 -4.83 3.80 -11.70
N LYS A 160 -3.72 3.48 -12.36
CA LYS A 160 -3.75 2.87 -13.71
C LYS A 160 -4.29 1.45 -13.61
N ARG A 161 -3.86 0.72 -12.58
CA ARG A 161 -4.36 -0.62 -12.32
C ARG A 161 -5.84 -0.61 -11.94
N ALA A 162 -6.26 0.32 -11.08
CA ALA A 162 -7.66 0.46 -10.67
C ALA A 162 -8.57 0.76 -11.89
N GLU A 163 -8.15 1.66 -12.77
CA GLU A 163 -8.85 1.97 -14.02
C GLU A 163 -8.93 0.75 -14.95
N GLN A 164 -7.83 0.02 -15.13
CA GLN A 164 -7.79 -1.16 -16.01
C GLN A 164 -8.61 -2.35 -15.51
N LEU A 165 -8.68 -2.56 -14.18
CA LEU A 165 -9.38 -3.71 -13.59
C LEU A 165 -10.85 -3.43 -13.26
N PHE A 166 -11.17 -2.20 -12.88
CA PHE A 166 -12.47 -1.85 -12.32
C PHE A 166 -13.16 -0.70 -13.05
N ASP A 167 -12.56 -0.17 -14.14
CA ASP A 167 -13.06 1.03 -14.83
C ASP A 167 -13.29 2.21 -13.87
N PHE A 168 -12.41 2.32 -12.87
CA PHE A 168 -12.59 3.23 -11.75
C PHE A 168 -11.47 4.27 -11.68
N SER A 169 -11.74 5.46 -12.25
CA SER A 169 -10.82 6.60 -12.13
C SER A 169 -10.95 7.26 -10.76
N TYR A 170 -9.85 7.24 -9.98
CA TYR A 170 -9.84 7.76 -8.62
C TYR A 170 -8.57 8.55 -8.31
N ARG A 171 -8.75 9.72 -7.70
CA ARG A 171 -7.67 10.58 -7.21
C ARG A 171 -8.10 11.17 -5.87
N LEU A 172 -7.19 11.13 -4.90
CA LEU A 172 -7.38 11.82 -3.63
C LEU A 172 -7.24 13.34 -3.85
N GLU A 173 -8.30 14.08 -3.55
CA GLU A 173 -8.39 15.51 -3.83
C GLU A 173 -8.14 16.40 -2.60
N CYS A 174 -7.64 15.83 -1.50
CA CYS A 174 -7.38 16.59 -0.27
C CYS A 174 -6.34 17.71 -0.47
N TYR A 175 -5.50 17.59 -1.50
CA TYR A 175 -4.52 18.59 -1.90
C TYR A 175 -5.06 19.62 -2.91
N ILE A 176 -6.26 19.41 -3.44
CA ILE A 176 -6.90 20.31 -4.41
C ILE A 176 -7.72 21.36 -3.63
N PRO A 177 -7.67 22.66 -4.00
CA PRO A 177 -8.53 23.67 -3.40
C PRO A 177 -10.02 23.33 -3.54
N ALA A 178 -10.83 23.61 -2.53
CA ALA A 178 -12.23 23.16 -2.46
C ALA A 178 -13.06 23.44 -3.73
N PRO A 179 -13.00 24.63 -4.37
CA PRO A 179 -13.79 24.91 -5.58
C PRO A 179 -13.35 24.13 -6.83
N LYS A 180 -12.17 23.51 -6.80
CA LYS A 180 -11.60 22.74 -7.92
C LYS A 180 -11.74 21.22 -7.74
N ARG A 181 -12.33 20.78 -6.64
CA ARG A 181 -12.57 19.36 -6.36
C ARG A 181 -13.73 18.86 -7.20
N GLN A 182 -13.63 17.65 -7.69
CA GLN A 182 -14.70 16.98 -8.42
C GLN A 182 -15.62 16.22 -7.46
N TYR A 183 -15.06 15.58 -6.42
CA TYR A 183 -15.81 14.64 -5.58
C TYR A 183 -15.86 15.03 -4.10
N GLY A 184 -14.81 15.63 -3.55
CA GLY A 184 -14.79 15.95 -2.11
C GLY A 184 -13.39 16.04 -1.51
N TYR A 185 -13.29 16.33 -0.20
CA TYR A 185 -11.98 16.53 0.45
C TYR A 185 -11.24 15.22 0.68
N PHE A 186 -11.88 14.23 1.30
CA PHE A 186 -11.24 12.95 1.67
C PHE A 186 -12.12 11.79 1.23
N VAL A 187 -12.31 11.69 -0.08
CA VAL A 187 -13.23 10.75 -0.71
C VAL A 187 -12.72 9.32 -0.60
N LEU A 188 -13.58 8.42 -0.14
CA LEU A 188 -13.29 7.00 0.09
C LEU A 188 -13.96 6.14 -1.00
N PRO A 189 -13.23 5.26 -1.71
CA PRO A 189 -13.85 4.32 -2.66
C PRO A 189 -14.70 3.28 -1.95
N LEU A 190 -15.81 2.89 -2.58
CA LEU A 190 -16.72 1.88 -2.05
C LEU A 190 -16.51 0.56 -2.81
N LEU A 191 -15.96 -0.43 -2.11
CA LEU A 191 -15.89 -1.81 -2.60
C LEU A 191 -17.16 -2.54 -2.19
N HIS A 192 -17.85 -3.16 -3.14
CA HIS A 192 -18.97 -4.03 -2.86
C HIS A 192 -18.86 -5.30 -3.70
N ARG A 193 -18.72 -6.45 -3.03
CA ARG A 193 -18.67 -7.78 -3.67
C ARG A 193 -17.72 -7.84 -4.86
N GLY A 194 -16.50 -7.32 -4.65
CA GLY A 194 -15.43 -7.35 -5.65
C GLY A 194 -15.54 -6.28 -6.74
N GLN A 195 -16.44 -5.31 -6.62
CA GLN A 195 -16.59 -4.20 -7.57
C GLN A 195 -16.39 -2.86 -6.86
N LEU A 196 -15.76 -1.89 -7.53
CA LEU A 196 -15.72 -0.51 -7.07
C LEU A 196 -16.99 0.19 -7.53
N VAL A 197 -17.97 0.32 -6.63
CA VAL A 197 -19.34 0.72 -6.98
C VAL A 197 -19.63 2.20 -6.78
N GLY A 198 -18.70 2.94 -6.20
CA GLY A 198 -18.92 4.36 -5.93
C GLY A 198 -17.85 5.00 -5.06
N ARG A 199 -18.15 6.22 -4.62
CA ARG A 199 -17.29 7.07 -3.81
C ARG A 199 -18.12 7.69 -2.69
N MET A 200 -17.48 7.89 -1.54
CA MET A 200 -18.12 8.54 -0.40
C MET A 200 -17.23 9.66 0.14
N ASP A 201 -17.72 10.90 0.12
CA ASP A 201 -17.13 11.96 0.95
C ASP A 201 -17.81 11.93 2.32
N ALA A 202 -17.01 11.72 3.36
CA ALA A 202 -17.53 11.55 4.71
C ALA A 202 -16.65 12.24 5.74
N LYS A 203 -17.30 12.66 6.83
CA LYS A 203 -16.65 13.33 7.96
C LYS A 203 -17.04 12.65 9.26
N MET A 204 -16.04 12.25 10.03
CA MET A 204 -16.25 11.71 11.38
C MET A 204 -16.24 12.85 12.41
N HIS A 205 -17.40 13.18 12.96
CA HIS A 205 -17.57 14.10 14.08
C HIS A 205 -17.27 13.38 15.40
N ARG A 206 -15.98 13.26 15.72
CA ARG A 206 -15.51 12.44 16.86
C ARG A 206 -16.12 12.81 18.21
N GLN A 207 -16.44 14.09 18.44
CA GLN A 207 -17.03 14.54 19.71
C GLN A 207 -18.46 14.03 19.90
N THR A 208 -19.22 13.90 18.81
CA THR A 208 -20.62 13.46 18.84
C THR A 208 -20.79 12.00 18.40
N GLY A 209 -19.71 11.34 17.95
CA GLY A 209 -19.75 9.96 17.46
C GLY A 209 -20.50 9.79 16.13
N ILE A 210 -20.70 10.88 15.38
CA ILE A 210 -21.48 10.86 14.13
C ILE A 210 -20.54 10.75 12.93
N LEU A 211 -20.80 9.77 12.05
CA LEU A 211 -20.26 9.75 10.69
C LEU A 211 -21.25 10.44 9.76
N GLU A 212 -20.91 11.65 9.34
CA GLU A 212 -21.67 12.38 8.32
C GLU A 212 -21.24 11.92 6.94
N VAL A 213 -22.19 11.47 6.12
CA VAL A 213 -22.00 11.23 4.70
C VAL A 213 -22.41 12.49 3.96
N ILE A 214 -21.41 13.24 3.47
CA ILE A 214 -21.61 14.53 2.80
C ILE A 214 -22.13 14.29 1.38
N SER A 215 -21.55 13.32 0.68
CA SER A 215 -21.97 12.93 -0.67
C SER A 215 -21.65 11.48 -0.97
N LEU A 216 -22.47 10.88 -1.85
CA LEU A 216 -22.26 9.57 -2.47
C LEU A 216 -22.31 9.76 -3.99
N TRP A 217 -21.35 9.16 -4.68
CA TRP A 217 -21.19 9.21 -6.13
C TRP A 217 -21.07 7.83 -6.73
#